data_AF-A0A972V723-F1
#
_entry.id   AF-A0A972V723-F1
#
_cell.length_a   1.000
_cell.length_b   1.000
_cell.length_c   1.000
_cell.angle_alpha   90.00
_cell.angle_beta   90.00
_cell.angle_gamma   90.00
#
_symmetry.space_group_name_H-M   'P 1'
#
loop_
_entity.id
_entity.type
_entity.pdbx_description
1 polymer ?
#
loop_
_entity_poly.entity_id
_entity_poly.type
_entity_poly.pdbx_seq_one_letter_code
_entity_poly.pdbx_strand_id
1 'polypeptide(L)'
;MYKYLRYLASCVLIAITATGFLLGGHWMWLGIGVAMVVWVGGDLISGDDLSEPEYHHLAVNDLMLHLVLPVLALGLFTYIWAASENDLFGLGAFIQSATGYDALNAREANTLLDYFGASLGIGLNLAMQGVIVGHELTGRTWDPKAMFTGRWLFALSCGMNFATEHVYGHHHTIATPEDPSTALRGDNFYKYTTLRTWQQWAHGWGIEKARLAKSGKSVFNWHNQLLRA
;
A
#
# COMPACT_ATOMS: atom_id res chain seq x y z
N MET A 1 -24.15 -7.19 10.33
CA MET A 1 -23.10 -6.17 10.54
C MET A 1 -21.70 -6.78 10.53
N TYR A 2 -21.42 -7.84 11.31
CA TYR A 2 -20.12 -8.51 11.39
C TYR A 2 -19.48 -8.88 10.03
N LYS A 3 -20.26 -9.39 9.07
CA LYS A 3 -19.76 -9.72 7.72
C LYS A 3 -19.10 -8.57 6.96
N TYR A 4 -19.44 -7.32 7.29
CA TYR A 4 -18.85 -6.11 6.71
C TYR A 4 -17.58 -5.68 7.47
N LEU A 5 -17.54 -5.91 8.79
CA LEU A 5 -16.45 -5.45 9.65
C LEU A 5 -15.14 -6.18 9.39
N ARG A 6 -15.17 -7.39 8.83
CA ARG A 6 -13.93 -8.14 8.50
C ARG A 6 -13.01 -7.37 7.55
N TYR A 7 -13.57 -6.51 6.69
CA TYR A 7 -12.80 -5.69 5.76
C TYR A 7 -12.08 -4.50 6.43
N LEU A 8 -12.38 -4.21 7.71
CA LEU A 8 -11.60 -3.27 8.51
C LEU A 8 -10.28 -3.85 9.00
N ALA A 9 -10.04 -5.16 8.87
CA ALA A 9 -8.80 -5.79 9.32
C ALA A 9 -7.56 -5.09 8.75
N SER A 10 -7.60 -4.70 7.47
CA SER A 10 -6.56 -3.91 6.82
C SER A 10 -6.28 -2.58 7.54
N CYS A 11 -7.33 -1.80 7.82
CA CYS A 11 -7.20 -0.52 8.52
C CYS A 11 -6.70 -0.72 9.96
N VAL A 12 -7.15 -1.77 10.63
CA VAL A 12 -6.73 -2.12 11.99
C VAL A 12 -5.24 -2.46 12.03
N LEU A 13 -4.72 -3.26 11.09
CA LEU A 13 -3.30 -3.57 11.06
C LEU A 13 -2.44 -2.31 10.81
N ILE A 14 -2.88 -1.43 9.91
CA ILE A 14 -2.18 -0.17 9.66
C ILE A 14 -2.16 0.69 10.94
N ALA A 15 -3.30 0.81 11.64
CA ALA A 15 -3.39 1.58 12.88
C ALA A 15 -2.51 0.99 14.00
N ILE A 16 -2.47 -0.34 14.11
CA ILE A 16 -1.58 -1.03 15.06
C ILE A 16 -0.11 -0.75 14.73
N THR A 17 0.24 -0.84 13.45
CA THR A 17 1.59 -0.55 12.95
C THR A 17 1.98 0.90 13.27
N ALA A 18 1.11 1.87 12.99
CA ALA A 18 1.30 3.28 13.29
C ALA A 18 1.47 3.53 14.80
N THR A 19 0.66 2.87 15.62
CA THR A 19 0.75 2.95 17.09
C THR A 19 2.11 2.44 17.57
N GLY A 20 2.62 1.36 16.99
CA GLY A 20 3.96 0.85 17.28
C GLY A 20 5.06 1.89 17.02
N PHE A 21 4.92 2.71 15.98
CA PHE A 21 5.87 3.77 15.66
C PHE A 21 5.83 4.92 16.66
N LEU A 22 4.63 5.26 17.17
CA LEU A 22 4.47 6.28 18.21
C LEU A 22 5.00 5.82 19.57
N LEU A 23 4.90 4.52 19.86
CA LEU A 23 5.43 3.93 21.09
C LEU A 23 6.96 3.80 21.06
N GLY A 24 7.59 3.57 19.91
CA GLY A 24 9.05 3.44 19.79
C GLY A 24 9.62 2.15 20.41
N GLY A 25 10.94 2.00 20.34
CA GLY A 25 11.69 0.82 20.74
C GLY A 25 11.16 -0.46 20.10
N HIS A 26 11.07 -1.53 20.90
CA HIS A 26 10.59 -2.83 20.43
C HIS A 26 9.15 -2.81 19.88
N TRP A 27 8.32 -1.81 20.24
CA TRP A 27 6.96 -1.67 19.69
C TRP A 27 6.96 -1.33 18.20
N MET A 28 8.08 -0.88 17.64
CA MET A 28 8.23 -0.68 16.20
C MET A 28 8.08 -1.98 15.39
N TRP A 29 8.20 -3.14 16.04
CA TRP A 29 7.95 -4.46 15.47
C TRP A 29 6.47 -4.89 15.51
N LEU A 30 5.60 -4.12 16.15
CA LEU A 30 4.22 -4.52 16.44
C LEU A 30 3.43 -4.85 15.17
N GLY A 31 3.60 -4.06 14.10
CA GLY A 31 2.91 -4.30 12.83
C GLY A 31 3.24 -5.66 12.21
N ILE A 32 4.53 -5.97 12.04
CA ILE A 32 4.98 -7.25 11.48
C ILE A 32 4.67 -8.41 12.42
N GLY A 33 4.82 -8.21 13.74
CA GLY A 33 4.50 -9.22 14.75
C GLY A 33 3.03 -9.62 14.71
N VAL A 34 2.11 -8.66 14.66
CA VAL A 34 0.67 -8.92 14.56
C VAL A 34 0.33 -9.62 13.25
N ALA A 35 0.91 -9.20 12.12
CA ALA A 35 0.68 -9.88 10.85
C ALA A 35 1.13 -11.35 10.88
N MET A 36 2.31 -11.64 11.43
CA MET A 36 2.81 -13.02 11.51
C MET A 36 2.02 -13.88 12.50
N VAL A 37 1.72 -13.36 13.70
CA VAL A 37 1.09 -14.15 14.75
C VAL A 37 -0.42 -14.26 14.55
N VAL A 38 -1.10 -13.14 14.30
CA VAL A 38 -2.56 -13.09 14.24
C VAL A 38 -3.05 -13.50 12.86
N TRP A 39 -2.46 -12.97 11.78
CA TRP A 39 -2.97 -13.29 10.44
C TRP A 39 -2.43 -14.61 9.94
N VAL A 40 -1.11 -14.76 9.81
CA VAL A 40 -0.53 -16.01 9.31
C VAL A 40 -0.78 -17.14 10.31
N GLY A 41 -0.46 -16.94 11.59
CA GLY A 41 -0.71 -17.95 12.62
C GLY A 41 -2.20 -18.28 12.78
N GLY A 42 -3.08 -17.28 12.71
CA GLY A 42 -4.53 -17.48 12.78
C GLY A 42 -5.08 -18.25 11.58
N ASP A 43 -4.64 -17.92 10.36
CA ASP A 43 -5.04 -18.60 9.13
C ASP A 43 -4.67 -20.09 9.17
N LEU A 44 -3.44 -20.42 9.60
CA LEU A 44 -2.96 -21.79 9.72
C LEU A 44 -3.79 -22.68 10.66
N ILE A 45 -4.52 -22.10 11.62
CA ILE A 45 -5.29 -22.86 12.62
C ILE A 45 -6.81 -22.73 12.45
N SER A 46 -7.29 -21.73 11.71
CA SER A 46 -8.73 -21.42 11.62
C SER A 46 -9.49 -22.25 10.58
N GLY A 47 -8.76 -22.90 9.67
CA GLY A 47 -9.35 -23.66 8.56
C GLY A 47 -10.01 -22.76 7.51
N ASP A 48 -10.51 -23.38 6.44
CA ASP A 48 -11.06 -22.65 5.29
C ASP A 48 -12.48 -22.12 5.58
N ASP A 49 -12.69 -20.81 5.37
CA ASP A 49 -14.04 -20.22 5.32
C ASP A 49 -14.60 -20.34 3.91
N LEU A 50 -15.49 -21.33 3.70
CA LEU A 50 -16.20 -21.56 2.44
C LEU A 50 -17.54 -20.81 2.35
N SER A 51 -17.81 -19.87 3.26
CA SER A 51 -19.08 -19.14 3.25
C SER A 51 -19.18 -18.13 2.10
N GLU A 52 -20.34 -18.06 1.47
CA GLU A 52 -20.67 -17.08 0.42
C GLU A 52 -21.77 -16.12 0.89
N PRO A 53 -21.43 -15.11 1.70
CA PRO A 53 -22.42 -14.21 2.27
C PRO A 53 -22.88 -13.18 1.23
N GLU A 54 -24.20 -13.02 1.10
CA GLU A 54 -24.76 -11.97 0.26
C GLU A 54 -24.53 -10.58 0.87
N TYR A 55 -24.15 -9.59 0.06
CA TYR A 55 -23.93 -8.21 0.51
C TYR A 55 -24.97 -7.27 -0.09
N HIS A 56 -25.81 -6.67 0.77
CA HIS A 56 -26.83 -5.69 0.33
C HIS A 56 -26.37 -4.23 0.45
N HIS A 57 -25.45 -3.93 1.37
CA HIS A 57 -24.89 -2.58 1.57
C HIS A 57 -23.52 -2.43 0.91
N LEU A 58 -23.48 -2.41 -0.42
CA LEU A 58 -22.22 -2.32 -1.19
C LEU A 58 -21.42 -1.03 -0.89
N ALA A 59 -22.11 0.07 -0.61
CA ALA A 59 -21.48 1.33 -0.22
C ALA A 59 -20.60 1.22 1.04
N VAL A 60 -20.93 0.30 1.95
CA VAL A 60 -20.10 0.06 3.15
C VAL A 60 -18.79 -0.62 2.75
N ASN A 61 -18.83 -1.62 1.88
CA ASN A 61 -17.64 -2.31 1.38
C ASN A 61 -16.74 -1.34 0.59
N ASP A 62 -17.35 -0.51 -0.26
CA ASP A 62 -16.65 0.49 -1.05
C ASP A 62 -15.97 1.55 -0.18
N LEU A 63 -16.68 2.02 0.87
CA LEU A 63 -16.11 2.91 1.86
C LEU A 63 -14.86 2.29 2.53
N MET A 64 -14.87 0.99 2.85
CA MET A 64 -13.70 0.33 3.46
C MET A 64 -12.48 0.34 2.54
N LEU A 65 -12.66 0.15 1.23
CA LEU A 65 -11.56 0.26 0.26
C LEU A 65 -11.02 1.69 0.22
N HIS A 66 -11.90 2.68 0.19
CA HIS A 66 -11.49 4.09 0.17
C HIS A 66 -10.81 4.55 1.48
N LEU A 67 -11.19 3.98 2.63
CA LEU A 67 -10.58 4.28 3.92
C LEU A 67 -9.12 3.82 4.03
N VAL A 68 -8.67 2.86 3.23
CA VAL A 68 -7.27 2.43 3.24
C VAL A 68 -6.33 3.58 2.92
N LEU A 69 -6.69 4.47 1.98
CA LEU A 69 -5.83 5.58 1.60
C LEU A 69 -5.49 6.53 2.76
N PRO A 70 -6.46 7.19 3.42
CA PRO A 70 -6.14 8.09 4.52
C PRO A 70 -5.48 7.37 5.69
N VAL A 71 -5.87 6.14 6.00
CA VAL A 71 -5.28 5.37 7.10
C VAL A 71 -3.83 4.98 6.80
N LEU A 72 -3.53 4.54 5.58
CA LEU A 72 -2.17 4.21 5.14
C LEU A 72 -1.29 5.46 5.02
N ALA A 73 -1.83 6.58 4.56
CA ALA A 73 -1.12 7.85 4.54
C ALA A 73 -0.75 8.31 5.96
N LEU A 74 -1.65 8.16 6.93
CA LEU A 74 -1.36 8.42 8.35
C LEU A 74 -0.31 7.45 8.90
N GLY A 75 -0.39 6.15 8.57
CA GLY A 75 0.63 5.17 8.95
C GLY A 75 2.01 5.53 8.40
N LEU A 76 2.10 5.89 7.12
CA LEU A 76 3.35 6.34 6.50
C LEU A 76 3.84 7.66 7.13
N PHE A 77 2.95 8.59 7.43
CA PHE A 77 3.29 9.82 8.13
C PHE A 77 3.88 9.54 9.52
N THR A 78 3.29 8.63 10.31
CA THR A 78 3.84 8.26 11.63
C THR A 78 5.21 7.58 11.52
N TYR A 79 5.46 6.79 10.47
CA TYR A 79 6.78 6.23 10.19
C TYR A 79 7.82 7.33 9.87
N ILE A 80 7.45 8.28 9.00
CA ILE A 80 8.31 9.42 8.65
C ILE A 80 8.58 10.29 9.89
N TRP A 81 7.57 10.54 10.72
CA TRP A 81 7.73 11.26 11.99
C TRP A 81 8.67 10.54 12.95
N ALA A 82 8.54 9.21 13.08
CA ALA A 82 9.40 8.41 13.94
C ALA A 82 10.85 8.43 13.47
N ALA A 83 11.09 8.49 12.15
CA ALA A 83 12.42 8.57 11.55
C ALA A 83 12.95 10.02 11.40
N SER A 84 12.16 11.04 11.73
CA SER A 84 12.57 12.44 11.59
C SER A 84 13.30 12.95 12.83
N GLU A 85 14.30 13.80 12.62
CA GLU A 85 14.98 14.53 13.70
C GLU A 85 14.01 15.47 14.43
N ASN A 86 13.08 16.10 13.70
CA ASN A 86 12.17 17.11 14.23
C ASN A 86 10.81 16.50 14.61
N ASP A 87 10.10 17.15 15.53
CA ASP A 87 8.70 16.82 15.82
C ASP A 87 7.80 17.37 14.70
N LEU A 88 7.60 16.59 13.64
CA LEU A 88 6.82 17.01 12.48
C LEU A 88 5.39 17.38 12.88
N PHE A 89 5.03 18.64 12.64
CA PHE A 89 3.72 19.22 12.98
C PHE A 89 3.36 19.16 14.47
N GLY A 90 4.32 18.95 15.37
CA GLY A 90 4.07 18.87 16.81
C GLY A 90 3.33 17.60 17.25
N LEU A 91 3.42 16.50 16.47
CA LEU A 91 2.70 15.26 16.75
C LEU A 91 3.12 14.65 18.10
N GLY A 92 4.42 14.63 18.41
CA GLY A 92 4.94 14.09 19.67
C GLY A 92 4.47 14.89 20.87
N ALA A 93 4.58 16.22 20.79
CA ALA A 93 4.05 17.12 21.82
C ALA A 93 2.54 16.95 22.01
N PHE A 94 1.79 16.80 20.92
CA PHE A 94 0.36 16.53 20.97
C PHE A 94 0.06 15.20 21.70
N ILE A 95 0.76 14.11 21.36
CA ILE A 95 0.59 12.81 22.02
C ILE A 95 0.86 12.91 23.51
N GLN A 96 1.94 13.59 23.90
CA GLN A 96 2.26 13.79 25.31
C GLN A 96 1.17 14.58 26.04
N SER A 97 0.65 15.65 25.43
CA SER A 97 -0.44 16.44 26.02
C SER A 97 -1.75 15.66 26.13
N ALA A 98 -2.07 14.82 25.15
CA ALA A 98 -3.33 14.10 25.06
C ALA A 98 -3.37 12.81 25.89
N THR A 99 -2.22 12.16 26.07
CA THR A 99 -2.14 10.81 26.68
C THR A 99 -1.23 10.73 27.89
N GLY A 100 -0.37 11.73 28.12
CA GLY A 100 0.71 11.69 29.11
C GLY A 100 1.92 10.87 28.67
N TYR A 101 1.89 10.20 27.51
CA TYR A 101 3.00 9.41 26.99
C TYR A 101 4.04 10.27 26.28
N ASP A 102 5.30 10.20 26.70
CA ASP A 102 6.41 10.93 26.08
C ASP A 102 6.94 10.19 24.84
N ALA A 103 6.23 10.35 23.73
CA ALA A 103 6.60 9.75 22.45
C ALA A 103 7.93 10.29 21.89
N LEU A 104 8.33 11.52 22.25
CA LEU A 104 9.58 12.12 21.78
C LEU A 104 10.78 11.45 22.46
N ASN A 105 10.73 11.30 23.78
CA ASN A 105 11.77 10.59 24.53
C ASN A 105 11.84 9.11 24.11
N ALA A 106 10.70 8.46 23.88
CA ALA A 106 10.67 7.08 23.38
C ALA A 106 11.33 6.96 21.99
N ARG A 107 11.09 7.94 21.10
CA ARG A 107 11.71 8.01 19.77
C ARG A 107 13.22 8.20 19.83
N GLU A 108 13.73 9.02 20.75
CA GLU A 108 15.18 9.22 20.94
C GLU A 108 15.91 7.93 21.35
N ALA A 109 15.21 7.01 22.02
CA ALA A 109 15.75 5.72 22.42
C ALA A 109 15.75 4.65 21.30
N ASN A 110 15.21 4.95 20.11
CA ASN A 110 15.12 3.99 19.00
C ASN A 110 16.50 3.61 18.46
N THR A 111 16.67 2.33 18.16
CA THR A 111 17.86 1.79 17.52
C THR A 111 17.62 1.50 16.03
N LEU A 112 18.70 1.24 15.27
CA LEU A 112 18.58 0.79 13.89
C LEU A 112 17.76 -0.51 13.74
N LEU A 113 17.77 -1.37 14.75
CA LEU A 113 16.97 -2.60 14.74
C LEU A 113 15.47 -2.31 14.85
N ASP A 114 15.09 -1.29 15.63
CA ASP A 114 13.70 -0.86 15.77
C ASP A 114 13.20 -0.24 14.45
N TYR A 115 14.01 0.60 13.81
CA TYR A 115 13.71 1.13 12.48
C TYR A 115 13.63 0.04 11.40
N PHE A 116 14.44 -1.02 11.50
CA PHE A 116 14.32 -2.17 10.60
C PHE A 116 12.97 -2.87 10.78
N GLY A 117 12.55 -3.13 12.01
CA GLY A 117 11.20 -3.66 12.33
C GLY A 117 10.08 -2.77 11.79
N ALA A 118 10.20 -1.45 11.97
CA ALA A 118 9.23 -0.51 11.44
C ALA A 118 9.18 -0.51 9.92
N SER A 119 10.33 -0.59 9.26
CA SER A 119 10.43 -0.64 7.80
C SER A 119 9.76 -1.88 7.22
N LEU A 120 9.92 -3.04 7.87
CA LEU A 120 9.18 -4.26 7.53
C LEU A 120 7.67 -4.08 7.74
N GLY A 121 7.26 -3.48 8.86
CA GLY A 121 5.84 -3.22 9.16
C GLY A 121 5.16 -2.29 8.15
N ILE A 122 5.73 -1.11 7.88
CA ILE A 122 5.15 -0.17 6.92
C ILE A 122 5.24 -0.70 5.49
N GLY A 123 6.35 -1.35 5.13
CA GLY A 123 6.54 -1.99 3.83
C GLY A 123 5.49 -3.08 3.56
N LEU A 124 5.20 -3.91 4.57
CA LEU A 124 4.12 -4.90 4.50
C LEU A 124 2.76 -4.23 4.27
N ASN A 125 2.45 -3.14 4.97
CA ASN A 125 1.17 -2.45 4.80
C ASN A 125 1.05 -1.77 3.43
N LEU A 126 2.12 -1.16 2.92
CA LEU A 126 2.18 -0.62 1.55
C LEU A 126 1.94 -1.73 0.51
N ALA A 127 2.57 -2.89 0.69
CA ALA A 127 2.43 -4.01 -0.24
C ALA A 127 1.07 -4.72 -0.13
N MET A 128 0.65 -5.14 1.06
CA MET A 128 -0.58 -5.92 1.24
C MET A 128 -1.84 -5.05 1.15
N GLN A 129 -1.84 -3.86 1.75
CA GLN A 129 -3.05 -3.03 1.79
C GLN A 129 -3.06 -2.02 0.65
N GLY A 130 -1.94 -1.32 0.44
CA GLY A 130 -1.83 -0.31 -0.61
C GLY A 130 -2.00 -0.89 -2.01
N VAL A 131 -1.15 -1.86 -2.40
CA VAL A 131 -1.15 -2.42 -3.75
C VAL A 131 -2.43 -3.21 -4.05
N ILE A 132 -2.92 -4.03 -3.12
CA ILE A 132 -4.11 -4.86 -3.37
C ILE A 132 -5.37 -4.00 -3.53
N VAL A 133 -5.60 -3.03 -2.63
CA VAL A 133 -6.75 -2.13 -2.76
C VAL A 133 -6.58 -1.20 -3.96
N GLY A 134 -5.37 -0.73 -4.22
CA GLY A 134 -5.06 0.05 -5.42
C GLY A 134 -5.35 -0.71 -6.71
N HIS A 135 -5.00 -1.99 -6.78
CA HIS A 135 -5.29 -2.88 -7.90
C HIS A 135 -6.80 -2.93 -8.15
N GLU A 136 -7.59 -3.29 -7.14
CA GLU A 136 -9.05 -3.38 -7.26
C GLU A 136 -9.67 -2.05 -7.73
N LEU A 137 -9.27 -0.93 -7.13
CA LEU A 137 -9.84 0.38 -7.45
C LEU A 137 -9.42 0.90 -8.85
N THR A 138 -8.19 0.63 -9.29
CA THR A 138 -7.74 1.07 -10.62
C THR A 138 -8.31 0.24 -11.77
N GLY A 139 -8.84 -0.96 -11.49
CA GLY A 139 -9.68 -1.68 -12.44
C GLY A 139 -10.98 -0.95 -12.78
N ARG A 140 -11.46 -0.08 -11.90
CA ARG A 140 -12.71 0.69 -12.06
C ARG A 140 -12.48 1.97 -12.85
N THR A 141 -11.98 1.82 -14.08
CA THR A 141 -11.60 2.94 -14.96
C THR A 141 -12.74 3.91 -15.29
N TRP A 142 -14.01 3.48 -15.09
CA TRP A 142 -15.21 4.32 -15.25
C TRP A 142 -15.51 5.20 -14.03
N ASP A 143 -14.91 4.96 -12.87
CA ASP A 143 -15.14 5.71 -11.64
C ASP A 143 -13.92 6.59 -11.29
N PRO A 144 -14.04 7.93 -11.43
CA PRO A 144 -12.96 8.85 -11.08
C PRO A 144 -12.51 8.78 -9.62
N LYS A 145 -13.40 8.46 -8.68
CA LYS A 145 -13.06 8.38 -7.25
C LYS A 145 -12.21 7.16 -6.97
N ALA A 146 -12.59 6.00 -7.52
CA ALA A 146 -11.81 4.78 -7.45
C ALA A 146 -10.42 4.98 -8.08
N MET A 147 -10.35 5.57 -9.27
CA MET A 147 -9.08 5.87 -9.93
C MET A 147 -8.20 6.80 -9.11
N PHE A 148 -8.77 7.85 -8.52
CA PHE A 148 -8.03 8.77 -7.65
C PHE A 148 -7.45 8.02 -6.44
N THR A 149 -8.28 7.30 -5.70
CA THR A 149 -7.82 6.57 -4.52
C THR A 149 -6.79 5.51 -4.87
N GLY A 150 -7.04 4.71 -5.91
CA GLY A 150 -6.12 3.65 -6.32
C GLY A 150 -4.76 4.18 -6.79
N ARG A 151 -4.73 5.27 -7.56
CA ARG A 151 -3.46 5.91 -7.97
C ARG A 151 -2.69 6.48 -6.80
N TRP A 152 -3.37 7.12 -5.85
CA TRP A 152 -2.71 7.62 -4.64
C TRP A 152 -2.16 6.48 -3.76
N LEU A 153 -2.87 5.36 -3.65
CA LEU A 153 -2.36 4.17 -2.96
C LEU A 153 -1.05 3.66 -3.60
N PHE A 154 -0.98 3.61 -4.94
CA PHE A 154 0.26 3.29 -5.63
C PHE A 154 1.33 4.37 -5.45
N ALA A 155 0.96 5.65 -5.44
CA ALA A 155 1.91 6.73 -5.22
C ALA A 155 2.59 6.63 -3.84
N LEU A 156 1.88 6.21 -2.80
CA LEU A 156 2.45 5.98 -1.46
C LEU A 156 3.54 4.90 -1.45
N SER A 157 3.51 3.94 -2.39
CA SER A 157 4.55 2.92 -2.57
C SER A 157 5.46 3.21 -3.77
N CYS A 158 5.49 4.46 -4.24
CA CYS A 158 6.24 4.90 -5.43
C CYS A 158 5.90 4.13 -6.74
N GLY A 159 4.75 3.45 -6.84
CA GLY A 159 4.38 2.54 -7.91
C GLY A 159 3.37 3.09 -8.94
N MET A 160 3.39 4.40 -9.23
CA MET A 160 2.35 5.05 -10.05
C MET A 160 2.17 4.44 -11.46
N ASN A 161 3.20 3.83 -12.03
CA ASN A 161 3.09 3.15 -13.34
C ASN A 161 2.10 1.99 -13.30
N PHE A 162 1.93 1.33 -12.16
CA PHE A 162 1.15 0.12 -12.03
C PHE A 162 -0.31 0.34 -12.40
N ALA A 163 -0.90 1.49 -12.05
CA ALA A 163 -2.28 1.83 -12.46
C ALA A 163 -2.48 1.82 -13.99
N THR A 164 -1.42 2.10 -14.76
CA THR A 164 -1.46 2.08 -16.23
C THR A 164 -1.03 0.71 -16.78
N GLU A 165 0.10 0.20 -16.30
CA GLU A 165 0.70 -1.05 -16.76
C GLU A 165 -0.21 -2.24 -16.44
N HIS A 166 -0.77 -2.30 -15.23
CA HIS A 166 -1.61 -3.41 -14.81
C HIS A 166 -2.90 -3.50 -15.64
N VAL A 167 -3.57 -2.36 -15.82
CA VAL A 167 -4.88 -2.29 -16.49
C VAL A 167 -4.77 -2.43 -18.01
N TYR A 168 -3.80 -1.75 -18.63
CA TYR A 168 -3.70 -1.68 -20.09
C TYR A 168 -2.58 -2.55 -20.67
N GLY A 169 -1.72 -3.12 -19.82
CA GLY A 169 -0.62 -4.02 -20.17
C GLY A 169 -0.86 -5.41 -19.64
N HIS A 170 -0.62 -5.65 -18.34
CA HIS A 170 -0.69 -6.97 -17.71
C HIS A 170 -2.00 -7.69 -18.04
N HIS A 171 -3.18 -7.10 -17.81
CA HIS A 171 -4.45 -7.77 -18.13
C HIS A 171 -4.63 -8.07 -19.63
N HIS A 172 -3.95 -7.35 -20.51
CA HIS A 172 -3.98 -7.60 -21.96
C HIS A 172 -3.06 -8.74 -22.38
N THR A 173 -1.90 -8.88 -21.75
CA THR A 173 -0.83 -9.82 -22.13
C THR A 173 -0.52 -10.86 -21.03
N ILE A 174 -1.42 -11.04 -20.06
CA ILE A 174 -1.21 -11.92 -18.91
C ILE A 174 -0.82 -13.33 -19.35
N ALA A 175 0.17 -13.92 -18.67
CA ALA A 175 0.71 -15.24 -18.96
C ALA A 175 1.37 -15.38 -20.35
N THR A 176 1.76 -14.28 -20.99
CA THR A 176 2.56 -14.29 -22.22
C THR A 176 3.97 -13.70 -22.00
N PRO A 177 4.94 -13.97 -22.90
CA PRO A 177 6.28 -13.37 -22.82
C PRO A 177 6.33 -11.84 -22.88
N GLU A 178 5.26 -11.21 -23.37
CA GLU A 178 5.12 -9.77 -23.48
C GLU A 178 4.75 -9.10 -22.15
N ASP A 179 4.13 -9.82 -21.21
CA ASP A 179 3.81 -9.30 -19.88
C ASP A 179 5.06 -9.29 -18.98
N PRO A 180 5.56 -8.11 -18.58
CA PRO A 180 6.69 -8.01 -17.67
C PRO A 180 6.41 -8.68 -16.31
N SER A 181 5.16 -8.76 -15.88
CA SER A 181 4.74 -9.35 -14.60
C SER A 181 4.76 -10.88 -14.64
N THR A 182 4.76 -11.49 -15.82
CA THR A 182 4.77 -12.95 -15.98
C THR A 182 6.18 -13.50 -15.79
N ALA A 183 6.35 -14.37 -14.80
CA ALA A 183 7.60 -15.08 -14.58
C ALA A 183 7.85 -16.07 -15.73
N LEU A 184 8.93 -15.87 -16.49
CA LEU A 184 9.27 -16.79 -17.57
C LEU A 184 10.03 -17.99 -17.06
N ARG A 185 9.89 -19.12 -17.76
CA ARG A 185 10.66 -20.32 -17.47
C ARG A 185 12.15 -20.00 -17.52
N GLY A 186 12.85 -20.29 -16.42
CA GLY A 186 14.28 -19.99 -16.26
C GLY A 186 14.57 -18.64 -15.59
N ASP A 187 13.55 -17.84 -15.26
CA ASP A 187 13.73 -16.71 -14.35
C ASP A 187 14.00 -17.23 -12.93
N ASN A 188 15.07 -16.73 -12.31
CA ASN A 188 15.30 -16.90 -10.88
C ASN A 188 14.70 -15.72 -10.11
N PHE A 189 14.61 -15.85 -8.78
CA PHE A 189 14.04 -14.83 -7.91
C PHE A 189 14.61 -13.43 -8.12
N TYR A 190 15.94 -13.31 -8.22
CA TYR A 190 16.61 -12.01 -8.36
C TYR A 190 16.36 -11.38 -9.73
N LYS A 191 16.44 -12.17 -10.81
CA LYS A 191 16.14 -11.72 -12.17
C LYS A 191 14.68 -11.28 -12.25
N TYR A 192 13.75 -12.04 -11.69
CA TYR A 192 12.35 -11.67 -11.64
C TYR A 192 12.17 -10.35 -10.89
N THR A 193 12.56 -10.30 -9.62
CA THR A 193 12.32 -9.15 -8.74
C THR A 193 12.97 -7.86 -9.23
N THR A 194 14.13 -7.93 -9.89
CA THR A 194 14.84 -6.72 -10.35
C THR A 194 14.49 -6.38 -11.80
N LEU A 195 14.88 -7.22 -12.76
CA LEU A 195 14.74 -6.94 -14.18
C LEU A 195 13.27 -6.79 -14.59
N ARG A 196 12.37 -7.63 -14.07
CA ARG A 196 10.95 -7.57 -14.44
C ARG A 196 10.27 -6.32 -13.89
N THR A 197 10.61 -5.92 -12.67
CA THR A 197 10.16 -4.65 -12.10
C THR A 197 10.54 -3.47 -13.00
N TRP A 198 11.80 -3.40 -13.46
CA TRP A 198 12.21 -2.35 -14.41
C TRP A 198 11.48 -2.44 -15.74
N GLN A 199 11.20 -3.65 -16.24
CA GLN A 199 10.43 -3.86 -17.46
C GLN A 199 8.96 -3.41 -17.30
N GLN A 200 8.32 -3.62 -16.14
CA GLN A 200 6.98 -3.09 -15.85
C GLN A 200 6.97 -1.56 -15.93
N TRP A 201 7.98 -0.90 -15.36
CA TRP A 201 8.11 0.56 -15.48
C TRP A 201 8.22 1.00 -16.93
N ALA A 202 9.13 0.39 -17.70
CA ALA A 202 9.33 0.71 -19.10
C ALA A 202 8.05 0.46 -19.93
N HIS A 203 7.34 -0.64 -19.66
CA HIS A 203 6.10 -1.00 -20.33
C HIS A 203 4.99 0.00 -20.06
N GLY A 204 4.75 0.37 -18.79
CA GLY A 204 3.78 1.39 -18.41
C GLY A 204 4.05 2.75 -19.07
N TRP A 205 5.33 3.17 -19.12
CA TRP A 205 5.73 4.37 -19.85
C TRP A 205 5.49 4.27 -21.36
N GLY A 206 5.72 3.09 -21.95
CA GLY A 206 5.44 2.81 -23.35
C GLY A 206 3.96 2.95 -23.70
N ILE A 207 3.08 2.35 -22.88
CA ILE A 207 1.62 2.45 -23.03
C ILE A 207 1.17 3.90 -22.97
N GLU A 208 1.63 4.66 -21.96
CA GLU A 208 1.20 6.04 -21.78
C GLU A 208 1.71 6.96 -22.87
N LYS A 209 2.97 6.77 -23.30
CA LYS A 209 3.55 7.49 -24.44
C LYS A 209 2.71 7.27 -25.70
N ALA A 210 2.31 6.02 -25.97
CA ALA A 210 1.47 5.70 -27.12
C ALA A 210 0.08 6.36 -27.02
N ARG A 211 -0.53 6.38 -25.82
CA ARG A 211 -1.82 7.05 -25.58
C ARG A 211 -1.73 8.56 -25.80
N LEU A 212 -0.69 9.22 -25.30
CA LEU A 212 -0.50 10.67 -25.46
C LEU A 212 -0.22 11.05 -26.93
N ALA A 213 0.56 10.24 -27.65
CA ALA A 213 0.86 10.44 -29.07
C ALA A 213 -0.41 10.44 -29.94
N LYS A 214 -1.39 9.56 -29.66
CA LYS A 214 -2.71 9.57 -30.34
C LYS A 214 -3.47 10.89 -30.20
N SER A 215 -3.15 11.68 -29.17
CA SER A 215 -3.74 13.00 -28.91
C SER A 215 -2.81 14.18 -29.22
N GLY A 216 -1.65 13.92 -29.86
CA GLY A 216 -0.64 14.95 -30.16
C GLY A 216 -0.01 15.59 -28.91
N LYS A 217 -0.05 14.92 -27.75
CA LYS A 217 0.46 15.46 -26.47
C LYS A 217 1.88 14.94 -26.19
N SER A 218 2.70 15.80 -25.60
CA SER A 218 4.03 15.44 -25.07
C SER A 218 3.92 14.55 -23.83
N VAL A 219 4.95 13.73 -23.58
CA VAL A 219 5.07 12.93 -22.35
C VAL A 219 5.20 13.79 -21.09
N PHE A 220 5.65 15.04 -21.19
CA PHE A 220 5.72 15.97 -20.06
C PHE A 220 4.41 16.77 -19.84
N ASN A 221 3.32 16.33 -20.45
CA ASN A 221 2.03 17.00 -20.33
C ASN A 221 1.29 16.60 -19.04
N TRP A 222 0.51 17.53 -18.45
CA TRP A 222 -0.35 17.26 -17.28
C TRP A 222 -1.40 16.16 -17.49
N HIS A 223 -1.66 15.74 -18.73
CA HIS A 223 -2.52 14.58 -19.00
C HIS A 223 -1.77 13.25 -18.86
N ASN A 224 -0.45 13.25 -18.62
CA ASN A 224 0.34 12.05 -18.39
C ASN A 224 -0.08 11.41 -17.05
N GLN A 225 -0.66 10.21 -17.13
CA GLN A 225 -1.15 9.45 -15.99
C GLN A 225 -0.05 8.92 -15.07
N LEU A 226 1.19 8.83 -15.54
CA LEU A 226 2.36 8.44 -14.74
C LEU A 226 2.96 9.63 -13.99
N LEU A 227 2.62 10.86 -14.37
CA LEU A 227 3.08 12.08 -13.69
C LEU A 227 2.04 12.66 -12.73
N ARG A 228 0.85 12.04 -12.61
CA ARG A 228 -0.23 12.48 -11.72
C ARG A 228 -0.91 11.30 -11.03
N ALA A 229 -1.16 11.45 -9.74
CA ALA A 229 -2.05 10.56 -8.99
C ALA A 229 -3.50 11.04 -9.12
#